data_AF-A0AAV0GUK6-F1
#
_entry.id   AF-A0AAV0GUK6-F1
#
_cell.length_a   1.000
_cell.length_b   1.000
_cell.length_c   1.000
_cell.angle_alpha   90.00
_cell.angle_beta   90.00
_cell.angle_gamma   90.00
#
_symmetry.space_group_name_H-M   'P 1'
#
loop_
_entity.id
_entity.type
_entity.pdbx_description
1 polymer ?
#
loop_
_entity_poly.entity_id
_entity_poly.type
_entity_poly.pdbx_seq_one_letter_code
_entity_poly.pdbx_strand_id
1 'polypeptide(L)'
;MPFTEWTLAVGNGNVPGKSFPSNQSTDWIEIPESLLLPSSGNPIHTITSTVYPDFAQRFHNVSYLTERSIITPTNANVTEINSHMLALIPGMPRTYFSGDSLHTDASDPDRLEAEYPTEFLNSLSFNGCPEHQIDLKVFAPIMLLRNLNPSLVFVMVHA
;
A
#
# COMPACT_ATOMS: atom_id res chain seq x y z
N MET A 1 -25.89 -2.83 7.44
CA MET A 1 -26.11 -2.19 6.13
C MET A 1 -24.85 -2.42 5.29
N PRO A 2 -24.96 -2.83 4.00
CA PRO A 2 -23.82 -2.91 3.09
C PRO A 2 -23.10 -1.55 2.92
N PHE A 3 -21.80 -1.58 2.68
CA PHE A 3 -20.99 -0.36 2.47
C PHE A 3 -21.51 0.51 1.33
N THR A 4 -21.93 -0.10 0.22
CA THR A 4 -22.47 0.57 -0.97
C THR A 4 -23.78 1.31 -0.70
N GLU A 5 -24.71 0.71 0.04
CA GLU A 5 -25.95 1.38 0.45
C GLU A 5 -25.67 2.57 1.36
N TRP A 6 -24.74 2.43 2.31
CA TRP A 6 -24.37 3.51 3.21
C TRP A 6 -23.70 4.67 2.49
N THR A 7 -22.71 4.41 1.63
CA THR A 7 -22.04 5.46 0.84
C THR A 7 -22.99 6.18 -0.12
N LEU A 8 -23.96 5.46 -0.71
CA LEU A 8 -25.03 6.08 -1.51
C LEU A 8 -25.97 6.93 -0.65
N ALA A 9 -26.30 6.51 0.57
CA ALA A 9 -27.09 7.31 1.50
C ALA A 9 -26.35 8.59 1.95
N VAL A 10 -25.04 8.52 2.16
CA VAL A 10 -24.19 9.71 2.43
C VAL A 10 -24.22 10.67 1.24
N GLY A 11 -23.95 10.17 0.02
CA GLY A 11 -23.93 11.00 -1.20
C GLY A 11 -25.27 11.66 -1.53
N ASN A 12 -26.38 11.05 -1.13
CA ASN A 12 -27.74 11.60 -1.29
C ASN A 12 -28.17 12.53 -0.14
N GLY A 13 -27.35 12.74 0.90
CA GLY A 13 -27.73 13.53 2.08
C GLY A 13 -28.75 12.86 3.01
N ASN A 14 -28.95 11.54 2.87
CA ASN A 14 -29.93 10.77 3.65
C ASN A 14 -29.38 10.25 5.00
N VAL A 15 -28.08 10.41 5.27
CA VAL A 15 -27.47 10.07 6.57
C VAL A 15 -27.60 11.27 7.52
N PRO A 16 -28.15 11.11 8.73
CA PRO A 16 -28.31 12.21 9.68
C PRO A 16 -26.95 12.70 10.18
N GLY A 17 -26.73 14.02 10.10
CA GLY A 17 -25.58 14.68 10.70
C GLY A 17 -25.64 14.66 12.23
N LYS A 18 -24.48 14.47 12.87
CA LYS A 18 -24.28 14.66 14.31
C LYS A 18 -23.59 15.99 14.57
N SER A 19 -23.99 16.65 15.66
CA SER A 19 -23.21 17.70 16.30
C SER A 19 -22.42 17.12 17.47
N PHE A 20 -21.20 17.61 17.67
CA PHE A 20 -20.40 17.31 18.87
C PHE A 20 -20.53 18.47 19.86
N PRO A 21 -20.54 18.24 21.19
CA PRO A 21 -20.77 19.33 22.16
C PRO A 21 -19.77 20.50 22.09
N SER A 22 -18.58 20.27 21.54
CA SER A 22 -17.54 21.29 21.31
C SER A 22 -17.71 22.08 20.00
N ASN A 23 -18.46 21.56 19.02
CA ASN A 23 -18.51 22.05 17.65
C ASN A 23 -19.98 22.18 17.20
N GLN A 24 -20.47 23.40 16.98
CA GLN A 24 -21.85 23.63 16.52
C GLN A 24 -22.10 23.21 15.05
N SER A 25 -21.11 22.64 14.36
CA SER A 25 -21.28 22.07 13.03
C SER A 25 -22.02 20.73 13.07
N THR A 26 -22.99 20.57 12.17
CA THR A 26 -23.74 19.32 11.94
C THR A 26 -23.10 18.42 10.88
N ASP A 27 -21.91 18.78 10.40
CA ASP A 27 -21.27 18.22 9.20
C ASP A 27 -20.64 16.84 9.41
N TRP A 28 -20.73 16.30 10.63
CA TRP A 28 -20.20 14.97 10.98
C TRP A 28 -21.23 13.88 10.70
N ILE A 29 -20.80 12.83 10.01
CA ILE A 29 -21.59 11.60 9.86
C ILE A 29 -21.07 10.50 10.77
N GLU A 30 -21.97 9.66 11.28
CA GLU A 30 -21.58 8.43 11.98
C GLU A 30 -21.40 7.28 10.98
N ILE A 31 -20.27 6.57 11.11
CA ILE A 31 -20.04 5.32 10.38
C ILE A 31 -20.70 4.18 11.18
N PRO A 32 -21.64 3.42 10.60
CA PRO A 32 -22.27 2.29 11.27
C PRO A 32 -21.24 1.27 11.78
N GLU A 33 -21.43 0.76 13.00
CA GLU A 33 -20.54 -0.24 13.60
C GLU A 33 -20.36 -1.49 12.71
N SER A 34 -21.36 -1.85 11.90
CA SER A 34 -21.26 -2.95 10.93
C SER A 34 -20.30 -2.71 9.75
N LEU A 35 -19.70 -1.52 9.65
CA LEU A 35 -18.67 -1.15 8.68
C LEU A 35 -17.32 -0.86 9.35
N LEU A 36 -17.23 -0.99 10.68
CA LEU A 36 -16.00 -0.76 11.45
C LEU A 36 -15.35 -2.09 11.83
N LEU A 37 -14.02 -2.12 11.85
CA LEU A 37 -13.25 -3.22 12.44
C LEU A 37 -13.00 -2.95 13.94
N PRO A 38 -12.85 -3.99 14.79
CA PRO A 38 -12.50 -3.82 16.19
C PRO A 38 -11.18 -3.05 16.38
N SER A 39 -11.22 -1.95 17.11
CA SER A 39 -10.04 -1.10 17.37
C SER A 39 -9.13 -1.61 18.49
N SER A 40 -9.40 -2.80 19.04
CA SER A 40 -8.63 -3.40 20.14
C SER A 40 -7.39 -4.15 19.64
N GLY A 41 -6.21 -3.61 19.93
CA GLY A 41 -4.91 -4.25 19.66
C GLY A 41 -4.15 -3.58 18.52
N ASN A 42 -3.43 -4.37 17.71
CA ASN A 42 -2.67 -3.86 16.57
C ASN A 42 -3.60 -3.69 15.35
N PRO A 43 -3.78 -2.47 14.79
CA PRO A 43 -4.76 -2.22 13.73
C PRO A 43 -4.39 -2.92 12.41
N ILE A 44 -3.10 -3.01 12.06
CA ILE A 44 -2.65 -3.68 10.84
C ILE A 44 -2.95 -5.18 10.94
N HIS A 45 -2.63 -5.82 12.07
CA HIS A 45 -2.99 -7.22 12.30
C HIS A 45 -4.51 -7.43 12.19
N THR A 46 -5.34 -6.56 12.76
CA THR A 46 -6.81 -6.68 12.65
C THR A 46 -7.29 -6.54 11.20
N ILE A 47 -6.77 -5.56 10.45
CA ILE A 47 -7.12 -5.37 9.03
C ILE A 47 -6.68 -6.58 8.21
N THR A 48 -5.43 -7.02 8.33
CA THR A 48 -4.87 -8.11 7.52
C THR A 48 -5.52 -9.45 7.85
N SER A 49 -5.71 -9.79 9.13
CA SER A 49 -6.37 -11.05 9.53
C SER A 49 -7.87 -11.09 9.20
N THR A 50 -8.55 -9.94 9.16
CA THR A 50 -9.97 -9.87 8.74
C THR A 50 -10.11 -10.04 7.23
N VAL A 51 -9.27 -9.37 6.43
CA VAL A 51 -9.35 -9.46 4.95
C VAL A 51 -8.77 -10.80 4.45
N TYR A 52 -7.68 -11.27 5.05
CA TYR A 52 -6.95 -12.47 4.66
C TYR A 52 -6.95 -13.55 5.78
N PRO A 53 -8.11 -14.17 6.10
CA PRO A 53 -8.18 -15.27 7.06
C PRO A 53 -7.40 -16.49 6.58
N ASP A 54 -6.66 -17.12 7.49
CA ASP A 54 -5.76 -18.26 7.23
C ASP A 54 -4.62 -17.96 6.23
N PHE A 55 -4.17 -16.70 6.11
CA PHE A 55 -3.11 -16.30 5.18
C PHE A 55 -1.86 -17.21 5.21
N ALA A 56 -1.37 -17.58 6.39
CA ALA A 56 -0.20 -18.46 6.55
C ALA A 56 -0.37 -19.88 5.93
N GLN A 57 -1.61 -20.30 5.64
CA GLN A 57 -1.93 -21.54 4.95
C GLN A 57 -2.27 -21.31 3.47
N ARG A 58 -2.70 -20.09 3.10
CA ARG A 58 -3.32 -19.76 1.81
C ARG A 58 -2.54 -18.78 0.94
N PHE A 59 -1.38 -18.29 1.38
CA PHE A 59 -0.51 -17.31 0.69
C PHE A 59 -0.06 -17.71 -0.72
N HIS A 60 -0.19 -18.97 -1.12
CA HIS A 60 0.14 -19.48 -2.46
C HIS A 60 -1.09 -19.73 -3.34
N ASN A 61 -2.31 -19.50 -2.84
CA ASN A 61 -3.57 -19.70 -3.57
C ASN A 61 -3.97 -18.41 -4.30
N VAL A 62 -3.76 -18.38 -5.62
CA VAL A 62 -4.02 -17.20 -6.45
C VAL A 62 -5.46 -16.70 -6.34
N SER A 63 -6.45 -17.58 -6.50
CA SER A 63 -7.88 -17.20 -6.45
C SER A 63 -8.25 -16.52 -5.14
N TYR A 64 -7.80 -17.09 -4.01
CA TYR A 64 -7.98 -16.51 -2.69
C TYR A 64 -7.38 -15.10 -2.57
N LEU A 65 -6.20 -14.86 -3.14
CA LEU A 65 -5.57 -13.54 -3.12
C LEU A 65 -6.29 -12.54 -4.05
N THR A 66 -6.69 -12.96 -5.26
CA THR A 66 -7.35 -12.08 -6.25
C THR A 66 -8.76 -11.64 -5.88
N GLU A 67 -9.44 -12.37 -4.99
CA GLU A 67 -10.75 -12.00 -4.44
C GLU A 67 -10.69 -10.87 -3.39
N ARG A 68 -9.49 -10.44 -2.98
CA ARG A 68 -9.26 -9.63 -1.77
C ARG A 68 -8.36 -8.45 -2.07
N SER A 69 -8.63 -7.33 -1.39
CA SER A 69 -7.79 -6.14 -1.43
C SER A 69 -7.88 -5.36 -0.13
N ILE A 70 -6.83 -4.61 0.17
CA ILE A 70 -6.81 -3.57 1.19
C ILE A 70 -6.47 -2.28 0.45
N ILE A 71 -7.27 -1.23 0.66
CA ILE A 71 -7.08 0.08 0.03
C ILE A 71 -6.98 1.11 1.15
N THR A 72 -5.89 1.89 1.17
CA THR A 72 -5.65 2.95 2.15
C THR A 72 -5.49 4.31 1.46
N PRO A 73 -5.76 5.45 2.13
CA PRO A 73 -5.65 6.77 1.52
C PRO A 73 -4.22 7.22 1.21
N THR A 74 -3.21 6.53 1.74
CA THR A 74 -1.79 6.91 1.68
C THR A 74 -0.91 5.69 1.39
N ASN A 75 0.12 5.91 0.56
CA ASN A 75 1.14 4.93 0.21
C ASN A 75 1.93 4.45 1.44
N ALA A 76 2.23 5.33 2.40
CA ALA A 76 2.90 4.95 3.65
C ALA A 76 2.16 3.82 4.40
N ASN A 77 0.82 3.86 4.44
CA ASN A 77 0.01 2.81 5.04
C ASN A 77 0.01 1.54 4.18
N VAL A 78 0.10 1.66 2.85
CA VAL A 78 0.29 0.52 1.93
C VAL A 78 1.63 -0.16 2.20
N THR A 79 2.73 0.59 2.34
CA THR A 79 4.07 0.08 2.65
C THR A 79 4.10 -0.66 3.99
N GLU A 80 3.50 -0.12 5.04
CA GLU A 80 3.45 -0.78 6.36
C GLU A 80 2.65 -2.10 6.32
N ILE A 81 1.48 -2.10 5.66
CA ILE A 81 0.63 -3.28 5.50
C ILE A 81 1.28 -4.34 4.60
N ASN A 82 1.89 -3.94 3.48
CA ASN A 82 2.62 -4.83 2.58
C ASN A 82 3.83 -5.47 3.30
N SER A 83 4.57 -4.69 4.08
CA SER A 83 5.72 -5.18 4.87
C SER A 83 5.26 -6.23 5.90
N HIS A 84 4.14 -5.98 6.57
CA HIS A 84 3.53 -6.95 7.49
C HIS A 84 3.11 -8.24 6.76
N MET A 85 2.40 -8.13 5.63
CA MET A 85 1.97 -9.30 4.85
C MET A 85 3.16 -10.09 4.28
N LEU A 86 4.21 -9.41 3.82
CA LEU A 86 5.45 -10.04 3.35
C LEU A 86 6.19 -10.73 4.50
N ALA A 87 6.19 -10.17 5.71
CA ALA A 87 6.78 -10.82 6.88
C ALA A 87 6.11 -12.18 7.19
N LEU A 88 4.78 -12.27 7.04
CA LEU A 88 4.00 -13.50 7.25
C LEU A 88 4.25 -14.61 6.21
N ILE A 89 4.75 -14.29 5.00
CA ILE A 89 5.09 -15.32 4.00
C ILE A 89 6.34 -16.09 4.46
N PRO A 90 6.32 -17.44 4.48
CA PRO A 90 7.47 -18.23 4.93
C PRO A 90 8.67 -18.15 3.96
N GLY A 91 9.87 -18.29 4.52
CA GLY A 91 11.14 -18.22 3.78
C GLY A 91 11.87 -16.88 3.91
N MET A 92 13.15 -16.88 3.51
CA MET A 92 13.98 -15.68 3.54
C MET A 92 13.57 -14.70 2.43
N PRO A 93 13.51 -13.38 2.70
CA PRO A 93 13.42 -12.39 1.64
C PRO A 93 14.70 -12.39 0.80
N ARG A 94 14.56 -11.99 -0.46
CA ARG A 94 15.65 -11.53 -1.31
C ARG A 94 15.47 -10.03 -1.50
N THR A 95 16.41 -9.28 -0.94
CA THR A 95 16.54 -7.84 -1.12
C THR A 95 17.10 -7.53 -2.51
N TYR A 96 16.54 -6.53 -3.17
CA TYR A 96 17.04 -5.91 -4.39
C TYR A 96 17.26 -4.43 -4.09
N PHE A 97 18.35 -3.88 -4.64
CA PHE A 97 18.68 -2.45 -4.56
C PHE A 97 18.57 -1.83 -5.95
N SER A 98 18.17 -0.56 -6.04
CA SER A 98 18.20 0.19 -7.30
C SER A 98 19.63 0.41 -7.79
N GLY A 99 19.81 0.41 -9.11
CA GLY A 99 21.07 0.75 -9.77
C GLY A 99 21.12 2.23 -10.09
N ASP A 100 21.19 3.07 -9.06
CA ASP A 100 21.13 4.52 -9.23
C ASP A 100 22.50 5.08 -9.64
N SER A 101 22.53 5.75 -10.79
CA SER A 101 23.74 6.33 -11.38
C SER A 101 23.40 7.58 -12.17
N LEU A 102 24.19 8.64 -12.02
CA LEU A 102 24.03 9.86 -12.81
C LEU A 102 24.60 9.67 -14.22
N HIS A 103 23.76 9.93 -15.23
CA HIS A 103 24.23 10.07 -16.60
C HIS A 103 24.71 11.51 -16.82
N THR A 104 25.93 11.69 -17.31
CA THR A 104 26.54 13.00 -17.48
C THR A 104 27.36 13.09 -18.77
N ASP A 105 27.15 14.17 -19.52
CA ASP A 105 28.02 14.60 -20.63
C ASP A 105 29.18 15.51 -20.15
N ALA A 106 29.29 15.75 -18.83
CA ALA A 106 30.27 16.67 -18.26
C ALA A 106 31.68 16.08 -18.22
N SER A 107 32.68 16.96 -18.33
CA SER A 107 34.11 16.61 -18.37
C SER A 107 34.74 16.27 -17.00
N ASP A 108 33.95 16.20 -15.93
CA ASP A 108 34.40 16.05 -14.55
C ASP A 108 33.34 15.22 -13.77
N PRO A 109 33.50 13.89 -13.68
CA PRO A 109 32.58 13.03 -12.94
C PRO A 109 32.83 13.06 -11.43
N ASP A 110 34.09 13.19 -11.00
CA ASP A 110 34.50 13.18 -9.58
C ASP A 110 33.80 14.30 -8.80
N ARG A 111 33.69 15.49 -9.40
CA ARG A 111 32.90 16.58 -8.82
C ARG A 111 31.41 16.22 -8.68
N LEU A 112 30.85 15.47 -9.62
CA LEU A 112 29.42 15.16 -9.64
C LEU A 112 29.05 14.16 -8.53
N GLU A 113 29.90 13.16 -8.26
CA GLU A 113 29.75 12.25 -7.11
C GLU A 113 29.85 13.00 -5.77
N ALA A 114 30.70 14.02 -5.68
CA ALA A 114 30.82 14.88 -4.50
C ALA A 114 29.62 15.82 -4.30
N GLU A 115 28.90 16.19 -5.37
CA GLU A 115 27.71 17.05 -5.33
C GLU A 115 26.42 16.23 -5.09
N TYR A 116 26.41 14.95 -5.51
CA TYR A 116 25.26 14.03 -5.41
C TYR A 116 25.71 12.60 -5.01
N PRO A 117 26.04 12.34 -3.73
CA PRO A 117 26.53 11.05 -3.27
C PRO A 117 25.47 9.95 -3.37
N THR A 118 25.90 8.68 -3.43
CA THR A 118 24.99 7.53 -3.59
C THR A 118 23.94 7.44 -2.48
N GLU A 119 24.27 7.81 -1.24
CA GLU A 119 23.31 7.87 -0.13
C GLU A 119 22.19 8.90 -0.36
N PHE A 120 22.48 9.99 -1.09
CA PHE A 120 21.45 10.95 -1.50
C PHE A 120 20.58 10.35 -2.60
N LEU A 121 21.16 9.72 -3.62
CA LEU A 121 20.41 9.06 -4.71
C LEU A 121 19.47 7.97 -4.16
N ASN A 122 19.98 7.11 -3.26
CA ASN A 122 19.23 6.05 -2.59
C ASN A 122 18.10 6.58 -1.69
N SER A 123 18.10 7.88 -1.34
CA SER A 123 17.04 8.52 -0.54
C SER A 123 15.90 9.11 -1.39
N LEU A 124 16.04 9.11 -2.72
CA LEU A 124 15.05 9.68 -3.63
C LEU A 124 13.83 8.77 -3.77
N SER A 125 12.66 9.27 -3.39
CA SER A 125 11.37 8.61 -3.60
C SER A 125 10.58 9.33 -4.69
N PHE A 126 10.09 8.58 -5.67
CA PHE A 126 9.36 9.10 -6.83
C PHE A 126 8.03 8.37 -7.02
N ASN A 127 6.94 9.13 -7.19
CA ASN A 127 5.62 8.58 -7.50
C ASN A 127 5.67 7.69 -8.75
N GLY A 128 5.27 6.42 -8.64
CA GLY A 128 5.30 5.44 -9.74
C GLY A 128 6.65 4.75 -9.95
N CYS A 129 7.60 4.92 -9.02
CA CYS A 129 8.82 4.11 -8.91
C CYS A 129 8.80 3.34 -7.57
N PRO A 130 9.40 2.14 -7.47
CA PRO A 130 9.72 1.56 -6.17
C PRO A 130 10.74 2.43 -5.41
N GLU A 131 10.83 2.21 -4.10
CA GLU A 131 11.93 2.71 -3.27
C GLU A 131 13.27 2.02 -3.63
N HIS A 132 14.39 2.60 -3.17
CA HIS A 132 15.74 2.08 -3.39
C HIS A 132 15.89 0.60 -2.99
N GLN A 133 15.25 0.17 -1.89
CA GLN A 133 15.26 -1.21 -1.42
C GLN A 133 13.90 -1.89 -1.67
N ILE A 134 13.91 -3.06 -2.30
CA ILE A 134 12.73 -3.91 -2.46
C ILE A 134 13.03 -5.31 -1.91
N ASP A 135 12.32 -5.72 -0.87
CA ASP A 135 12.36 -7.10 -0.37
C ASP A 135 11.25 -7.94 -1.02
N LEU A 136 11.62 -9.09 -1.59
CA LEU A 136 10.69 -10.01 -2.24
C LEU A 136 10.82 -11.44 -1.67
N LYS A 137 9.71 -12.17 -1.62
CA LYS A 137 9.66 -13.60 -1.26
C LYS A 137 8.96 -14.41 -2.36
N VAL A 138 9.26 -15.71 -2.43
CA VAL A 138 8.51 -16.63 -3.30
C VAL A 138 7.04 -16.64 -2.85
N PHE A 139 6.11 -16.65 -3.81
CA PHE A 139 4.66 -16.50 -3.63
C PHE A 139 4.17 -15.10 -3.18
N ALA A 140 5.03 -14.09 -3.03
CA ALA A 140 4.56 -12.71 -2.82
C ALA A 140 3.93 -12.13 -4.11
N PRO A 141 2.71 -11.54 -4.05
CA PRO A 141 2.14 -10.80 -5.17
C PRO A 141 2.92 -9.53 -5.50
N ILE A 142 3.05 -9.19 -6.79
CA ILE A 142 3.76 -8.00 -7.28
C ILE A 142 3.01 -7.30 -8.42
N MET A 143 3.08 -5.97 -8.48
CA MET A 143 2.59 -5.19 -9.63
C MET A 143 3.75 -4.82 -10.57
N LEU A 144 3.51 -4.87 -11.87
CA LEU A 144 4.38 -4.23 -12.85
C LEU A 144 4.04 -2.74 -12.96
N LEU A 145 4.84 -1.89 -12.30
CA LEU A 145 4.69 -0.41 -12.36
C LEU A 145 4.97 0.18 -13.75
N ARG A 146 5.65 -0.55 -14.63
CA ARG A 146 5.92 -0.16 -16.02
C ARG A 146 5.52 -1.27 -16.96
N ASN A 147 4.89 -0.91 -18.07
CA ASN A 147 4.49 -1.86 -19.08
C ASN A 147 5.72 -2.32 -19.88
N LEU A 148 6.06 -3.62 -19.77
CA LEU A 148 7.19 -4.23 -20.47
C LEU A 148 6.87 -4.63 -21.92
N ASN A 149 5.59 -4.82 -22.26
CA ASN A 149 5.11 -5.09 -23.60
C ASN A 149 3.60 -4.76 -23.69
N PRO A 150 3.16 -3.80 -24.54
CA PRO A 150 1.76 -3.36 -24.61
C PRO A 150 0.74 -4.45 -24.97
N SER A 151 1.17 -5.66 -25.36
CA SER A 151 0.28 -6.80 -25.60
C SER A 151 -0.15 -7.60 -24.36
N LEU A 152 0.40 -7.35 -23.16
CA LEU A 152 0.11 -8.14 -21.94
C LEU A 152 -0.06 -7.25 -20.69
N VAL A 153 -1.16 -7.41 -19.94
CA VAL A 153 -1.46 -6.66 -18.72
C VAL A 153 -2.06 -7.56 -17.64
N PHE A 154 -1.40 -7.67 -16.48
CA PHE A 154 -1.93 -8.19 -15.22
C PHE A 154 -1.29 -7.46 -14.02
N VAL A 155 -1.92 -7.51 -12.83
CA VAL A 155 -1.78 -6.53 -11.73
C VAL A 155 -1.62 -7.28 -10.37
N MET A 156 -0.72 -6.88 -9.44
CA MET A 156 -0.99 -6.17 -8.15
C MET A 156 0.03 -6.67 -7.08
N VAL A 157 0.68 -5.91 -6.17
CA VAL A 157 0.55 -4.51 -5.66
C VAL A 157 1.87 -3.72 -5.82
N HIS A 158 1.80 -2.42 -6.13
CA HIS A 158 2.73 -1.37 -5.66
C HIS A 158 2.09 0.01 -5.87
N ALA A 159 1.91 0.77 -4.78
CA ALA A 159 1.50 2.18 -4.76
C ALA A 159 1.76 2.72 -3.35
#